data_AF-A0A7S0TF58-F1
#
_entry.id   AF-A0A7S0TF58-F1
#
_cell.length_a   1.000
_cell.length_b   1.000
_cell.length_c   1.000
_cell.angle_alpha   90.00
_cell.angle_beta   90.00
_cell.angle_gamma   90.00
#
_symmetry.space_group_name_H-M   'P 1'
#
loop_
_entity.id
_entity.type
_entity.pdbx_description
1 polymer ?
#
loop_
_entity_poly.entity_id
_entity_poly.type
_entity_poly.pdbx_seq_one_letter_code
_entity_poly.pdbx_strand_id
1 'polypeptide(L)'
;MEERGEELDCELQYEYERGDCSDEHKDNIKILQTSKEKAVKREEEIFRKVILSLEPFLRDMILITNLFNNLYTPAMRMEQRSARDKYAKQIFSKYNLIERSMMNGEGNSFIGLMFSGAQLRISEFKEVLQTIQRECQKQGITSSNCQKCEANVKAIERAFYKAFYVYRNQRNDGYKQLKDVLRASLVFESFDDLYRALAVIAENKDVDI
;
A
#
# COMPACT_ATOMS: atom_id res chain seq x y z
N MET A 1 29.47 4.23 2.07
CA MET A 1 28.85 3.23 2.98
C MET A 1 29.78 2.02 3.12
N GLU A 2 30.54 1.68 2.07
CA GLU A 2 31.67 0.71 2.09
C GLU A 2 32.80 1.08 3.06
N GLU A 3 33.22 2.35 3.11
CA GLU A 3 34.35 2.80 3.96
C GLU A 3 34.16 2.52 5.47
N ARG A 4 32.91 2.57 5.97
CA ARG A 4 32.61 2.26 7.38
C ARG A 4 32.57 0.76 7.70
N GLY A 5 32.44 -0.10 6.68
CA GLY A 5 32.47 -1.55 6.84
C GLY A 5 33.90 -2.09 6.94
N GLU A 6 34.83 -1.48 6.21
CA GLU A 6 36.25 -1.84 6.21
C GLU A 6 36.95 -1.43 7.51
N GLU A 7 36.65 -0.24 8.06
CA GLU A 7 37.20 0.21 9.35
C GLU A 7 36.85 -0.73 10.52
N LEU A 8 35.60 -1.23 10.56
CA LEU A 8 35.15 -2.17 11.58
C LEU A 8 35.78 -3.57 11.46
N ASP A 9 36.10 -4.02 10.24
CA ASP A 9 36.79 -5.29 10.02
C ASP A 9 38.25 -5.20 10.46
N CYS A 10 38.92 -4.07 10.20
CA CYS A 10 40.27 -3.82 10.70
C CYS A 10 40.32 -3.74 12.24
N GLU A 11 39.34 -3.09 12.88
CA GLU A 11 39.29 -2.99 14.35
C GLU A 11 39.04 -4.35 15.03
N LEU A 12 38.09 -5.15 14.54
CA LEU A 12 37.80 -6.49 15.09
C LEU A 12 38.98 -7.46 14.92
N GLN A 13 39.69 -7.37 13.80
CA GLN A 13 40.86 -8.20 13.53
C GLN A 13 42.06 -7.76 14.39
N TYR A 14 42.21 -6.45 14.60
CA TYR A 14 43.24 -5.87 15.48
C TYR A 14 43.04 -6.24 16.96
N GLU A 15 41.79 -6.32 17.45
CA GLU A 15 41.50 -6.77 18.82
C GLU A 15 41.71 -8.28 19.03
N TYR A 16 41.46 -9.09 18.00
CA TYR A 16 41.70 -10.53 18.03
C TYR A 16 43.21 -10.87 18.15
N GLU A 17 44.07 -10.09 17.48
CA GLU A 17 45.52 -10.29 17.44
C GLU A 17 46.27 -9.77 18.68
N ARG A 18 45.65 -8.90 19.49
CA ARG A 18 46.30 -8.24 20.65
C ARG A 18 46.53 -9.13 21.88
N GLY A 19 46.17 -10.42 21.84
CA GLY A 19 46.56 -11.40 22.87
C GLY A 19 45.85 -11.29 24.24
N ASP A 20 45.43 -10.11 24.68
CA ASP A 20 44.90 -9.83 26.04
C ASP A 20 43.38 -9.98 26.19
N CYS A 21 42.68 -10.60 25.22
CA CYS A 21 41.26 -10.91 25.34
C CYS A 21 41.05 -12.31 25.93
N SER A 22 40.14 -12.42 26.92
CA SER A 22 39.73 -13.70 27.50
C SER A 22 39.21 -14.65 26.41
N ASP A 23 39.33 -15.96 26.62
CA ASP A 23 38.91 -16.96 25.63
C ASP A 23 37.43 -16.81 25.23
N GLU A 24 36.58 -16.39 26.18
CA GLU A 24 35.17 -16.06 25.97
C GLU A 24 34.95 -14.85 25.02
N HIS A 25 35.84 -13.85 25.08
CA HIS A 25 35.78 -12.68 24.20
C HIS A 25 36.24 -13.02 22.77
N LYS A 26 37.26 -13.87 22.64
CA LYS A 26 37.71 -14.39 21.33
C LYS A 26 36.66 -15.26 20.66
N ASP A 27 35.91 -16.05 21.43
CA ASP A 27 34.79 -16.85 20.93
C ASP A 27 33.61 -15.96 20.49
N ASN A 28 33.29 -14.91 21.24
CA ASN A 28 32.27 -13.94 20.84
C ASN A 28 32.62 -13.20 19.53
N ILE A 29 33.89 -12.78 19.35
CA ILE A 29 34.35 -12.16 18.10
C ILE A 29 34.21 -13.12 16.91
N LYS A 30 34.58 -14.39 17.08
CA LYS A 30 34.38 -15.43 16.04
C LYS A 30 32.91 -15.63 15.70
N ILE A 31 32.03 -15.63 16.69
CA ILE A 31 30.57 -15.75 16.49
C ILE A 31 30.05 -14.55 15.68
N LEU A 32 30.50 -13.34 16.00
CA LEU A 32 30.12 -12.13 15.27
C LEU A 32 30.62 -12.12 13.83
N GLN A 33 31.89 -12.48 13.59
CA GLN A 33 32.46 -12.63 12.25
C GLN A 33 31.70 -13.68 11.42
N THR A 34 31.43 -14.85 12.02
CA THR A 34 30.66 -15.92 11.37
C THR A 34 29.22 -15.48 11.05
N SER A 35 28.62 -14.66 11.91
CA SER A 35 27.26 -14.15 11.72
C SER A 35 27.20 -13.09 10.63
N LYS A 36 28.22 -12.22 10.55
CA LYS A 36 28.39 -11.25 9.47
C LYS A 36 28.58 -11.94 8.12
N GLU A 37 29.46 -12.93 8.03
CA GLU A 37 29.65 -13.70 6.80
C GLU A 37 28.37 -14.40 6.34
N LYS A 38 27.60 -14.96 7.27
CA LYS A 38 26.30 -15.58 6.97
C LYS A 38 25.27 -14.55 6.48
N ALA A 39 25.27 -13.34 7.05
CA ALA A 39 24.40 -12.26 6.63
C ALA A 39 24.74 -11.80 5.21
N VAL A 40 26.02 -11.53 4.93
CA VAL A 40 26.50 -11.13 3.59
C VAL A 40 26.17 -12.20 2.54
N LYS A 41 26.45 -13.47 2.82
CA LYS A 41 26.10 -14.57 1.91
C LYS A 41 24.60 -14.66 1.64
N ARG A 42 23.76 -14.46 2.65
CA ARG A 42 22.30 -14.40 2.47
C ARG A 42 21.87 -13.21 1.63
N GLU A 43 22.45 -12.03 1.86
CA GLU A 43 22.16 -10.82 1.09
C GLU A 43 22.52 -11.00 -0.39
N GLU A 44 23.70 -11.55 -0.69
CA GLU A 44 24.11 -11.87 -2.06
C GLU A 44 23.18 -12.89 -2.73
N GLU A 45 22.77 -13.94 -1.99
CA GLU A 45 21.83 -14.93 -2.50
C GLU A 45 20.45 -14.33 -2.80
N ILE A 46 19.95 -13.47 -1.91
CA ILE A 46 18.72 -12.72 -2.11
C ILE A 46 18.86 -11.80 -3.32
N PHE A 47 19.97 -11.07 -3.43
CA PHE A 47 20.21 -10.14 -4.54
C PHE A 47 20.24 -10.86 -5.89
N ARG A 48 20.92 -12.02 -5.97
CA ARG A 48 20.91 -12.86 -7.17
C ARG A 48 19.51 -13.36 -7.52
N LYS A 49 18.74 -13.85 -6.53
CA LYS A 49 17.35 -14.29 -6.75
C LYS A 49 16.47 -13.14 -7.25
N VAL A 50 16.62 -11.94 -6.69
CA VAL A 50 15.88 -10.75 -7.09
C VAL A 50 16.23 -10.34 -8.53
N ILE A 51 17.51 -10.26 -8.89
CA ILE A 51 17.94 -9.90 -10.25
C ILE A 51 17.43 -10.90 -11.28
N LEU A 52 17.57 -12.20 -11.01
CA LEU A 52 17.09 -13.25 -11.92
C LEU A 52 15.55 -13.23 -12.07
N SER A 53 14.83 -12.78 -11.05
CA SER A 53 13.36 -12.61 -11.11
C SER A 53 12.91 -11.30 -11.77
N LEU A 54 13.83 -10.34 -11.96
CA LEU A 54 13.49 -9.00 -12.44
C LEU A 54 13.15 -9.00 -13.94
N GLU A 55 13.89 -9.75 -14.76
CA GLU A 55 13.63 -9.82 -16.20
C GLU A 55 12.23 -10.42 -16.50
N PRO A 56 11.85 -11.59 -15.95
CA PRO A 56 10.48 -12.10 -16.11
C PRO A 56 9.43 -11.11 -15.62
N PHE A 57 9.65 -10.48 -14.46
CA PHE A 57 8.73 -9.51 -13.89
C PHE A 57 8.51 -8.29 -14.80
N LEU A 58 9.57 -7.73 -15.37
CA LEU A 58 9.48 -6.58 -16.30
C LEU A 58 8.77 -6.97 -17.60
N ARG A 59 9.04 -8.18 -18.10
CA ARG A 59 8.34 -8.71 -19.28
C ARG A 59 6.84 -8.85 -19.02
N ASP A 60 6.45 -9.40 -17.88
CA ASP A 60 5.06 -9.55 -17.48
C ASP A 60 4.37 -8.19 -17.32
N MET A 61 5.06 -7.20 -16.74
CA MET A 61 4.54 -5.82 -16.66
C MET A 61 4.24 -5.22 -18.04
N ILE A 62 5.15 -5.37 -19.00
CA ILE A 62 4.95 -4.86 -20.36
C ILE A 62 3.77 -5.59 -21.02
N LEU A 63 3.70 -6.91 -20.87
CA LEU A 63 2.60 -7.71 -21.40
C LEU A 63 1.24 -7.26 -20.83
N ILE A 64 1.15 -7.09 -19.51
CA ILE A 64 -0.07 -6.61 -18.84
C ILE A 64 -0.45 -5.21 -19.33
N THR A 65 0.53 -4.32 -19.49
CA THR A 65 0.30 -2.96 -20.01
C THR A 65 -0.28 -2.99 -21.42
N ASN A 66 0.29 -3.84 -22.29
CA ASN A 66 -0.21 -4.01 -23.66
C ASN A 66 -1.60 -4.64 -23.70
N LEU A 67 -1.85 -5.65 -22.86
CA LEU A 67 -3.17 -6.25 -22.71
C LEU A 67 -4.19 -5.21 -22.23
N PHE A 68 -3.83 -4.37 -21.26
CA PHE A 68 -4.69 -3.30 -20.79
C PHE A 68 -4.96 -2.26 -21.87
N ASN A 69 -3.96 -1.85 -22.64
CA ASN A 69 -4.12 -0.92 -23.76
C ASN A 69 -5.01 -1.48 -24.88
N ASN A 70 -4.90 -2.79 -25.14
CA ASN A 70 -5.74 -3.48 -26.12
C ASN A 70 -7.18 -3.67 -25.63
N LEU A 71 -7.36 -4.03 -24.36
CA LEU A 71 -8.68 -4.15 -23.73
C LEU A 71 -9.37 -2.79 -23.62
N TYR A 72 -8.63 -1.75 -23.24
CA TYR A 72 -9.16 -0.40 -23.04
C TYR A 72 -9.20 0.42 -24.35
N THR A 73 -10.01 -0.10 -25.27
CA THR A 73 -10.22 0.45 -26.62
C THR A 73 -10.77 1.87 -26.60
N PRO A 74 -10.61 2.64 -27.69
CA PRO A 74 -11.26 3.95 -27.84
C PRO A 74 -12.78 3.90 -27.60
N ALA A 75 -13.46 2.80 -27.96
CA ALA A 75 -14.89 2.62 -27.73
C ALA A 75 -15.24 2.59 -26.23
N MET A 76 -14.50 1.82 -25.43
CA MET A 76 -14.70 1.79 -23.97
C MET A 76 -14.39 3.15 -23.32
N ARG A 77 -13.44 3.92 -23.86
CA ARG A 77 -13.20 5.30 -23.41
C ARG A 77 -14.39 6.21 -23.69
N MET A 78 -15.04 6.06 -24.85
CA MET A 78 -16.25 6.82 -25.17
C MET A 78 -17.41 6.42 -24.27
N GLU A 79 -17.61 5.11 -24.05
CA GLU A 79 -18.65 4.61 -23.15
C GLU A 79 -18.46 5.14 -21.72
N GLN A 80 -17.23 5.08 -21.21
CA GLN A 80 -16.89 5.66 -19.90
C GLN A 80 -17.22 7.15 -19.84
N ARG A 81 -16.84 7.93 -20.87
CA ARG A 81 -17.12 9.37 -20.91
C ARG A 81 -18.63 9.65 -20.93
N SER A 82 -19.38 8.91 -21.74
CA SER A 82 -20.84 9.04 -21.83
C SER A 82 -21.54 8.72 -20.52
N ALA A 83 -21.17 7.60 -19.88
CA ALA A 83 -21.71 7.21 -18.57
C ALA A 83 -21.35 8.25 -17.50
N ARG A 84 -20.11 8.73 -17.49
CA ARG A 84 -19.66 9.80 -16.60
C ARG A 84 -20.46 11.07 -16.78
N ASP A 85 -20.66 11.50 -18.02
CA ASP A 85 -21.38 12.73 -18.34
C ASP A 85 -22.88 12.60 -18.03
N LYS A 86 -23.40 11.38 -17.93
CA LYS A 86 -24.78 11.10 -17.54
C LYS A 86 -24.99 11.13 -16.02
N TYR A 87 -24.12 10.47 -15.24
CA TYR A 87 -24.35 10.26 -13.80
C TYR A 87 -23.40 11.01 -12.86
N ALA A 88 -22.26 11.48 -13.35
CA ALA A 88 -21.15 11.96 -12.52
C ALA A 88 -20.59 13.34 -12.91
N LYS A 89 -21.30 14.15 -13.71
CA LYS A 89 -20.87 15.50 -14.16
C LYS A 89 -20.36 16.39 -13.03
N GLN A 90 -21.07 16.36 -11.90
CA GLN A 90 -20.85 17.24 -10.76
C GLN A 90 -19.87 16.69 -9.73
N ILE A 91 -19.38 15.47 -9.92
CA ILE A 91 -18.45 14.83 -8.97
C ILE A 91 -17.09 15.52 -9.03
N PHE A 92 -16.56 15.88 -10.20
CA PHE A 92 -15.27 16.57 -10.25
C PHE A 92 -15.31 18.05 -9.83
N SER A 93 -16.44 18.74 -10.02
CA SER A 93 -16.58 20.14 -9.57
C SER A 93 -16.83 20.27 -8.07
N LYS A 94 -17.59 19.34 -7.47
CA LYS A 94 -17.79 19.28 -6.00
C LYS A 94 -16.62 18.61 -5.27
N TYR A 95 -15.85 17.80 -5.99
CA TYR A 95 -14.72 17.04 -5.46
C TYR A 95 -13.46 17.56 -6.15
N ASN A 96 -12.99 18.74 -5.74
CA ASN A 96 -11.60 19.10 -5.91
C ASN A 96 -10.76 18.03 -5.21
N LEU A 97 -10.42 16.96 -5.93
CA LEU A 97 -9.62 15.82 -5.50
C LEU A 97 -8.26 16.26 -4.93
N ILE A 98 -7.83 17.47 -5.28
CA ILE A 98 -6.59 18.10 -4.85
C ILE A 98 -6.68 18.63 -3.41
N GLU A 99 -7.81 19.14 -2.93
CA GLU A 99 -7.89 19.74 -1.59
C GLU A 99 -8.08 18.69 -0.48
N ARG A 100 -8.87 17.63 -0.74
CA ARG A 100 -8.95 16.48 0.19
C ARG A 100 -7.64 15.68 0.26
N SER A 101 -6.68 15.93 -0.64
CA SER A 101 -5.31 15.41 -0.57
C SER A 101 -4.58 15.85 0.72
N MET A 102 -5.03 16.93 1.37
CA MET A 102 -4.32 17.51 2.53
C MET A 102 -4.91 17.23 3.91
N MET A 103 -6.02 16.48 4.02
CA MET A 103 -6.49 16.05 5.35
C MET A 103 -5.52 15.01 5.93
N ASN A 104 -4.79 15.42 6.96
CA ASN A 104 -3.93 14.55 7.74
C ASN A 104 -4.81 13.66 8.63
N GLY A 105 -4.50 12.37 8.70
CA GLY A 105 -5.13 11.47 9.67
C GLY A 105 -4.81 11.91 11.10
N GLU A 106 -5.80 11.81 11.98
CA GLU A 106 -5.73 12.22 13.40
C GLU A 106 -4.89 11.27 14.29
N GLY A 107 -4.16 10.33 13.69
CA GLY A 107 -3.35 9.38 14.41
C GLY A 107 -2.15 10.03 15.10
N ASN A 108 -1.97 9.77 16.40
CA ASN A 108 -0.80 10.21 17.17
C ASN A 108 0.46 9.37 16.88
N SER A 109 0.30 8.18 16.30
CA SER A 109 1.40 7.30 15.88
C SER A 109 0.97 6.35 14.77
N PHE A 110 1.93 5.80 14.02
CA PHE A 110 1.66 4.78 12.99
C PHE A 110 0.98 3.54 13.57
N ILE A 111 1.45 3.02 14.71
CA ILE A 111 0.84 1.86 15.38
C ILE A 111 -0.57 2.20 15.87
N GLY A 112 -0.76 3.38 16.45
CA GLY A 112 -2.08 3.84 16.88
C GLY A 112 -3.07 3.92 15.72
N LEU A 113 -2.63 4.43 14.56
CA LEU A 113 -3.44 4.49 13.34
C LEU A 113 -3.82 3.08 12.81
N MET A 114 -2.88 2.14 12.83
CA MET A 114 -3.15 0.77 12.40
C MET A 114 -4.11 0.05 13.35
N PHE A 115 -3.93 0.23 14.67
CA PHE A 115 -4.80 -0.35 15.69
C PHE A 115 -6.21 0.25 15.62
N SER A 116 -6.34 1.57 15.50
CA SER A 116 -7.63 2.23 15.39
C SER A 116 -8.38 1.82 14.13
N GLY A 117 -7.69 1.72 12.99
CA GLY A 117 -8.26 1.17 11.77
C GLY A 117 -8.68 -0.29 11.93
N ALA A 118 -7.81 -1.15 12.46
CA ALA A 118 -8.04 -2.59 12.56
C ALA A 118 -9.14 -2.98 13.56
N GLN A 119 -9.23 -2.32 14.71
CA GLN A 119 -10.07 -2.78 15.83
C GLN A 119 -11.22 -1.83 16.16
N LEU A 120 -11.07 -0.52 15.96
CA LEU A 120 -12.10 0.44 16.39
C LEU A 120 -13.05 0.80 15.25
N ARG A 121 -12.51 1.06 14.06
CA ARG A 121 -13.28 1.65 12.94
C ARG A 121 -13.70 0.65 11.87
N ILE A 122 -13.22 -0.59 11.91
CA ILE A 122 -13.55 -1.61 10.90
C ILE A 122 -15.04 -1.97 10.89
N SER A 123 -15.69 -2.02 12.06
CA SER A 123 -17.12 -2.34 12.19
C SER A 123 -17.99 -1.22 11.63
N GLU A 124 -17.72 0.02 12.01
CA GLU A 124 -18.40 1.21 11.50
C GLU A 124 -18.25 1.31 9.98
N PHE A 125 -17.03 1.09 9.48
CA PHE A 125 -16.79 1.09 8.04
C PHE A 125 -17.54 -0.03 7.30
N LYS A 126 -17.70 -1.22 7.91
CA LYS A 126 -18.56 -2.28 7.36
C LYS A 126 -20.02 -1.85 7.28
N GLU A 127 -20.55 -1.16 8.29
CA GLU A 127 -21.95 -0.69 8.28
C GLU A 127 -22.20 0.35 7.19
N VAL A 128 -21.24 1.26 6.98
CA VAL A 128 -21.32 2.23 5.88
C VAL A 128 -21.27 1.54 4.53
N LEU A 129 -20.39 0.56 4.34
CA LEU A 129 -20.35 -0.22 3.10
C LEU A 129 -21.65 -0.99 2.86
N GLN A 130 -22.23 -1.61 3.90
CA GLN A 130 -23.52 -2.29 3.79
C GLN A 130 -24.66 -1.33 3.43
N THR A 131 -24.62 -0.09 3.94
CA THR A 131 -25.60 0.94 3.60
C THR A 131 -25.47 1.33 2.12
N ILE A 132 -24.25 1.59 1.65
CA ILE A 132 -23.97 1.87 0.23
C ILE A 132 -24.44 0.70 -0.65
N GLN A 133 -24.14 -0.54 -0.26
CA GLN A 133 -24.58 -1.73 -1.00
C GLN A 133 -26.11 -1.83 -1.09
N ARG A 134 -26.82 -1.57 0.02
CA ARG A 134 -28.28 -1.56 0.05
C ARG A 134 -28.86 -0.48 -0.86
N GLU A 135 -28.30 0.72 -0.84
CA GLU A 135 -28.74 1.80 -1.73
C GLU A 135 -28.46 1.51 -3.20
N CYS A 136 -27.28 0.94 -3.51
CA CYS A 136 -26.98 0.48 -4.87
C CYS A 136 -27.98 -0.59 -5.35
N GLN A 137 -28.31 -1.57 -4.50
CA GLN A 137 -29.29 -2.61 -4.81
C GLN A 137 -30.69 -2.03 -5.04
N LYS A 138 -31.14 -1.08 -4.20
CA LYS A 138 -32.43 -0.39 -4.39
C LYS A 138 -32.51 0.33 -5.73
N GLN A 139 -31.41 0.91 -6.18
CA GLN A 139 -31.34 1.58 -7.49
C GLN A 139 -31.14 0.60 -8.66
N GLY A 140 -31.08 -0.72 -8.41
CA GLY A 140 -30.85 -1.72 -9.47
C GLY A 140 -29.44 -1.65 -10.05
N ILE A 141 -28.46 -1.17 -9.27
CA ILE A 141 -27.06 -1.14 -9.66
C ILE A 141 -26.45 -2.50 -9.36
N THR A 142 -26.03 -3.21 -10.40
CA THR A 142 -25.41 -4.52 -10.28
C THR A 142 -23.89 -4.41 -10.22
N SER A 143 -23.29 -4.90 -9.13
CA SER A 143 -21.83 -5.06 -9.06
C SER A 143 -21.50 -6.56 -9.13
N SER A 144 -20.44 -6.91 -9.85
CA SER A 144 -19.94 -8.29 -9.97
C SER A 144 -19.65 -8.92 -8.61
N ASN A 145 -19.37 -8.08 -7.61
CA ASN A 145 -19.07 -8.47 -6.24
C ASN A 145 -20.10 -7.95 -5.22
N CYS A 146 -21.37 -7.75 -5.62
CA CYS A 146 -22.42 -7.16 -4.78
C CYS A 146 -22.61 -7.87 -3.43
N GLN A 147 -22.23 -9.14 -3.30
CA GLN A 147 -22.35 -9.93 -2.07
C GLN A 147 -21.06 -10.03 -1.24
N LYS A 148 -19.91 -9.51 -1.73
CA LYS A 148 -18.58 -9.73 -1.13
C LYS A 148 -17.70 -8.47 -1.06
N CYS A 149 -18.30 -7.29 -0.97
CA CYS A 149 -17.50 -6.10 -0.65
C CYS A 149 -17.10 -6.15 0.82
N GLU A 150 -15.90 -6.68 1.08
CA GLU A 150 -15.37 -6.80 2.42
C GLU A 150 -14.53 -5.56 2.77
N ALA A 151 -14.85 -4.95 3.91
CA ALA A 151 -13.95 -4.03 4.56
C ALA A 151 -12.66 -4.76 4.92
N ASN A 152 -11.54 -4.22 4.45
CA ASN A 152 -10.23 -4.78 4.68
C ASN A 152 -9.31 -3.73 5.30
N VAL A 153 -8.46 -4.20 6.22
CA VAL A 153 -7.36 -3.38 6.75
C VAL A 153 -6.12 -3.68 5.94
N LYS A 154 -5.38 -2.63 5.60
CA LYS A 154 -4.09 -2.80 4.94
C LYS A 154 -3.12 -3.57 5.84
N ALA A 155 -2.42 -4.55 5.27
CA ALA A 155 -1.34 -5.25 5.96
C ALA A 155 -0.29 -4.28 6.48
N ILE A 156 0.20 -4.51 7.70
CA ILE A 156 1.05 -3.55 8.43
C ILE A 156 2.35 -3.25 7.68
N GLU A 157 2.94 -4.24 7.02
CA GLU A 157 4.17 -4.12 6.24
C GLU A 157 3.96 -3.20 5.03
N ARG A 158 2.81 -3.34 4.36
CA ARG A 158 2.45 -2.46 3.22
C ARG A 158 2.09 -1.06 3.67
N ALA A 159 1.43 -0.92 4.82
CA ALA A 159 1.13 0.38 5.40
C ALA A 159 2.40 1.10 5.81
N PHE A 160 3.35 0.37 6.44
CA PHE A 160 4.65 0.87 6.83
C PHE A 160 5.45 1.35 5.62
N TYR A 161 5.59 0.51 4.59
CA TYR A 161 6.28 0.90 3.35
C TYR A 161 5.69 2.18 2.76
N LYS A 162 4.37 2.26 2.66
CA LYS A 162 3.70 3.43 2.08
C LYS A 162 3.88 4.69 2.95
N ALA A 163 3.76 4.58 4.27
CA ALA A 163 3.98 5.69 5.19
C ALA A 163 5.41 6.22 5.14
N PHE A 164 6.41 5.35 5.18
CA PHE A 164 7.80 5.74 5.44
C PHE A 164 8.69 5.78 4.18
N TYR A 165 8.23 5.26 3.04
CA TYR A 165 9.00 5.30 1.79
C TYR A 165 8.27 6.03 0.65
N VAL A 166 6.94 5.99 0.62
CA VAL A 166 6.15 6.72 -0.40
C VAL A 166 5.80 8.12 0.09
N TYR A 167 5.32 8.26 1.33
CA TYR A 167 4.85 9.54 1.88
C TYR A 167 5.88 10.32 2.68
N ARG A 168 7.13 9.83 2.77
CA ARG A 168 8.21 10.48 3.54
C ARG A 168 8.68 11.81 2.94
N ASN A 169 8.30 12.13 1.70
CA ASN A 169 8.81 13.29 0.96
C ASN A 169 8.51 14.66 1.59
N GLN A 170 7.74 14.76 2.68
CA GLN A 170 7.37 16.06 3.26
C GLN A 170 7.60 16.20 4.77
N ARG A 171 7.53 15.14 5.61
CA ARG A 171 7.84 15.13 7.07
C ARG A 171 8.12 13.70 7.58
N ASN A 172 8.70 13.56 8.78
CA ASN A 172 8.86 12.27 9.48
C ASN A 172 7.52 11.56 9.82
N ASP A 173 6.38 12.24 9.63
CA ASP A 173 5.03 11.74 9.93
C ASP A 173 4.27 11.26 8.68
N GLY A 174 4.93 10.57 7.75
CA GLY A 174 4.28 10.10 6.50
C GLY A 174 3.07 9.18 6.73
N TYR A 175 2.95 8.58 7.92
CA TYR A 175 1.77 7.81 8.32
C TYR A 175 0.49 8.66 8.42
N LYS A 176 0.58 9.97 8.69
CA LYS A 176 -0.59 10.87 8.70
C LYS A 176 -1.20 11.04 7.31
N GLN A 177 -0.48 10.68 6.25
CA GLN A 177 -1.00 10.71 4.88
C GLN A 177 -1.65 9.37 4.45
N LEU A 178 -1.61 8.34 5.31
CA LEU A 178 -2.29 7.07 5.04
C LEU A 178 -3.81 7.23 5.17
N LYS A 179 -4.48 7.31 4.03
CA LYS A 179 -5.96 7.37 3.95
C LYS A 179 -6.61 6.05 3.61
N ASP A 180 -5.81 5.08 3.19
CA ASP A 180 -6.24 3.77 2.73
C ASP A 180 -5.83 2.66 3.71
N VAL A 181 -5.86 2.97 5.02
CA VAL A 181 -5.73 1.97 6.09
C VAL A 181 -6.94 1.05 6.07
N LEU A 182 -8.13 1.65 6.12
CA LEU A 182 -9.40 1.00 5.80
C LEU A 182 -9.66 1.13 4.31
N ARG A 183 -10.05 0.03 3.67
CA ARG A 183 -10.31 0.00 2.24
C ARG A 183 -11.35 -1.04 1.88
N ALA A 184 -12.04 -0.80 0.79
CA ALA A 184 -12.98 -1.73 0.18
C ALA A 184 -12.90 -1.60 -1.34
N SER A 185 -13.27 -2.66 -2.03
CA SER A 185 -13.29 -2.70 -3.50
C SER A 185 -14.68 -3.06 -3.98
N LEU A 186 -15.25 -2.21 -4.84
CA LEU A 186 -16.49 -2.47 -5.57
C LEU A 186 -16.12 -2.69 -7.03
N VAL A 187 -16.58 -3.80 -7.61
CA VAL A 187 -16.22 -4.22 -8.98
C VAL A 187 -17.51 -4.29 -9.80
N PHE A 188 -17.52 -3.59 -10.94
CA PHE A 188 -18.70 -3.48 -11.80
C PHE A 188 -18.38 -3.99 -13.20
N GLU A 189 -19.39 -4.52 -13.89
CA GLU A 189 -19.27 -4.99 -15.28
C GLU A 189 -19.51 -3.88 -16.29
N SER A 190 -20.19 -2.79 -15.89
CA SER A 190 -20.54 -1.67 -16.74
C SER A 190 -20.05 -0.33 -16.17
N PHE A 191 -19.71 0.61 -17.06
CA PHE A 191 -19.40 1.98 -16.65
C PHE A 191 -20.64 2.71 -16.11
N ASP A 192 -21.83 2.36 -16.59
CA ASP A 192 -23.10 2.90 -16.12
C ASP A 192 -23.27 2.64 -14.61
N ASP A 193 -23.16 1.38 -14.19
CA ASP A 193 -23.27 0.98 -12.79
C ASP A 193 -22.15 1.59 -11.93
N LEU A 194 -20.92 1.65 -12.44
CA LEU A 194 -19.79 2.27 -11.75
C LEU A 194 -20.08 3.74 -11.40
N TYR A 195 -20.53 4.54 -12.37
CA TYR A 195 -20.76 5.96 -12.15
C TYR A 195 -22.04 6.23 -11.37
N ARG A 196 -23.06 5.38 -11.48
CA ARG A 196 -24.25 5.44 -10.64
C ARG A 196 -23.91 5.13 -9.18
N ALA A 197 -23.10 4.10 -8.94
CA ALA A 197 -22.63 3.78 -7.58
C ALA A 197 -21.79 4.92 -7.00
N LEU A 198 -20.97 5.58 -7.82
CA LEU A 198 -20.20 6.75 -7.39
C LEU A 198 -21.11 7.91 -6.96
N ALA A 199 -22.25 8.11 -7.63
CA ALA A 199 -23.26 9.09 -7.24
C ALA A 199 -23.91 8.73 -5.89
N VAL A 200 -24.25 7.45 -5.68
CA VAL A 200 -24.78 6.96 -4.38
C VAL A 200 -23.77 7.22 -3.25
N ILE A 201 -22.50 6.87 -3.45
CA ILE A 201 -21.43 7.14 -2.46
C ILE A 201 -21.31 8.64 -2.19
N ALA A 202 -21.49 9.46 -3.22
CA ALA A 202 -21.39 10.90 -3.10
C ALA A 202 -22.52 11.54 -2.28
N GLU A 203 -23.72 10.96 -2.33
CA GLU A 203 -24.90 11.40 -1.59
C GLU A 203 -24.90 10.91 -0.14
N ASN A 204 -24.28 9.75 0.14
CA ASN A 204 -24.21 9.15 1.48
C ASN A 204 -23.03 9.67 2.33
N LYS A 205 -22.46 10.83 1.99
CA LYS A 205 -21.25 11.37 2.62
C LYS A 205 -21.44 12.01 3.99
N ASP A 206 -22.67 12.26 4.40
CA ASP A 206 -22.98 12.84 5.72
C ASP A 206 -22.94 11.79 6.85
N VAL A 207 -22.48 10.57 6.56
CA VAL A 207 -22.14 9.58 7.59
C VAL A 207 -20.69 9.81 8.01
N ASP A 208 -20.50 10.66 9.02
CA ASP A 208 -19.21 10.86 9.69
C ASP A 208 -18.71 9.51 10.24
N ILE A 209 -17.54 9.05 9.75
CA ILE A 209 -16.75 7.97 10.35
C ILE A 209 -15.49 8.59 10.95
#